data_AF-A0A2M7BZA4-F1
#
_entry.id   AF-A0A2M7BZA4-F1
#
_cell.length_a   1.000
_cell.length_b   1.000
_cell.length_c   1.000
_cell.angle_alpha   90.00
_cell.angle_beta   90.00
_cell.angle_gamma   90.00
#
_symmetry.space_group_name_H-M   'P 1'
#
loop_
_entity.id
_entity.type
_entity.pdbx_description
1 polymer ?
#
loop_
_entity_poly.entity_id
_entity_poly.type
_entity_poly.pdbx_seq_one_letter_code
_entity_poly.pdbx_strand_id
1 'polypeptide(L)' 'HQVSGSDLVSSEITDLLKRKGVKIYIGPHKKKCLTPDVKQAIYSPAVRKDNPELLEAKKRGI' A
#
# COMPACT_ATOMS: atom_id res chain seq x y z
N HIS A 1 6.06 -13.21 -6.99
CA HIS A 1 6.03 -11.74 -7.07
C HIS A 1 6.31 -11.15 -5.70
N GLN A 2 7.01 -10.01 -5.63
CA GLN A 2 7.19 -9.27 -4.38
C GLN A 2 5.95 -8.42 -4.12
N VAL A 3 5.42 -8.46 -2.90
CA VAL A 3 4.19 -7.77 -2.52
C VAL A 3 4.44 -6.92 -1.28
N SER A 4 3.85 -5.73 -1.26
CA SER A 4 3.80 -4.84 -0.11
C SER A 4 2.43 -4.19 -0.01
N GLY A 5 2.04 -3.76 1.18
CA GLY A 5 0.76 -3.08 1.41
C GLY A 5 0.85 -1.99 2.47
N SER A 6 -0.16 -1.13 2.50
CA SER A 6 -0.34 -0.11 3.52
C SER A 6 -1.76 -0.19 4.10
N ASP A 7 -1.90 0.09 5.40
CA ASP A 7 -3.19 0.22 6.06
C ASP A 7 -3.09 1.24 7.20
N LEU A 8 -4.21 1.81 7.63
CA LEU A 8 -4.24 2.80 8.70
C LEU A 8 -3.97 2.18 10.08
N VAL A 9 -4.48 0.98 10.32
CA VAL A 9 -4.44 0.29 11.62
C VAL A 9 -4.03 -1.16 11.42
N SER A 10 -3.24 -1.70 12.34
CA SER A 10 -2.91 -3.13 12.34
C SER A 10 -4.13 -3.98 12.65
N SER A 11 -4.13 -5.19 12.11
CA SER A 11 -5.19 -6.19 12.23
C SER A 11 -4.56 -7.57 12.21
N GLU A 12 -5.31 -8.58 12.64
CA GLU A 12 -4.85 -9.97 12.60
C GLU A 12 -4.37 -10.38 11.19
N ILE A 13 -5.05 -9.88 10.15
CA ILE A 13 -4.73 -10.13 8.74
C ILE A 13 -3.39 -9.48 8.37
N THR A 14 -3.19 -8.21 8.69
CA THR A 14 -1.94 -7.51 8.36
C THR A 14 -0.75 -8.08 9.11
N ASP A 15 -0.95 -8.56 10.33
CA ASP A 15 0.10 -9.23 11.11
C ASP A 15 0.41 -10.63 10.57
N LEU A 16 -0.60 -11.39 10.14
CA LEU A 16 -0.39 -12.66 9.44
C LEU A 16 0.44 -12.47 8.17
N LEU A 17 0.15 -11.44 7.38
CA LEU A 17 0.90 -11.13 6.15
C LEU A 17 2.35 -10.73 6.46
N LYS A 18 2.58 -9.92 7.50
CA LYS A 18 3.94 -9.62 7.98
C LYS A 18 4.71 -10.89 8.35
N ARG A 19 4.08 -11.81 9.09
CA ARG A 19 4.69 -13.11 9.45
C ARG A 19 5.03 -13.97 8.23
N LYS A 20 4.27 -13.84 7.14
CA LYS A 20 4.56 -14.49 5.84
C LYS A 20 5.64 -13.78 5.01
N GLY A 21 6.27 -12.73 5.54
CA GLY A 21 7.35 -11.99 4.88
C GLY A 21 6.87 -10.84 4.00
N VAL A 22 5.59 -10.46 4.05
CA VAL A 22 5.05 -9.32 3.31
C VAL A 22 5.39 -8.02 4.03
N LYS A 23 5.88 -7.02 3.30
CA LYS A 23 6.15 -5.70 3.86
C LYS A 23 4.85 -4.91 4.00
N ILE A 24 4.38 -4.72 5.23
CA ILE A 24 3.16 -3.95 5.51
C ILE A 24 3.51 -2.67 6.29
N TYR A 25 3.04 -1.53 5.80
CA TYR A 25 3.14 -0.23 6.47
C TYR A 25 1.83 0.07 7.21
N ILE A 26 1.91 0.36 8.52
CA ILE A 26 0.76 0.74 9.33
C ILE A 26 0.83 2.22 9.70
N GLY A 27 -0.29 2.93 9.58
CA GLY A 27 -0.44 4.33 9.94
C GLY A 27 -0.85 5.21 8.76
N PRO A 28 -0.64 6.54 8.84
CA PRO A 28 -1.03 7.45 7.77
C PRO A 28 -0.38 7.07 6.44
N HIS A 29 -1.18 6.98 5.38
CA HIS A 29 -0.72 6.70 4.02
C HIS A 29 0.29 7.73 3.54
N LYS A 30 1.35 7.28 2.85
CA LYS A 30 2.43 8.14 2.39
C LYS A 30 2.86 7.72 0.99
N LYS A 31 3.16 8.71 0.13
CA LYS A 31 3.71 8.46 -1.23
C LYS A 31 4.94 7.54 -1.22
N LYS A 32 5.74 7.60 -0.15
CA LYS A 32 6.95 6.78 0.05
C LYS A 32 6.66 5.27 0.19
N CYS A 33 5.43 4.88 0.51
CA CYS A 33 5.00 3.48 0.53
C CYS A 33 4.97 2.88 -0.88
N LEU A 34 4.76 3.72 -1.91
CA LEU A 34 4.91 3.36 -3.32
C LEU A 34 6.39 3.49 -3.74
N THR A 35 7.18 2.46 -3.47
CA THR A 35 8.59 2.43 -3.86
C THR A 35 8.76 2.41 -5.39
N PRO A 36 9.90 2.85 -5.94
CA PRO A 36 10.08 2.98 -7.41
C PRO A 36 9.97 1.66 -8.19
N ASP A 37 10.17 0.53 -7.53
CA ASP A 37 10.08 -0.82 -8.06
C ASP A 37 8.64 -1.36 -8.19
N VAL A 38 7.66 -0.64 -7.63
CA VAL A 38 6.24 -1.01 -7.75
C VAL A 38 5.77 -0.82 -9.19
N LYS A 39 5.22 -1.87 -9.79
CA LYS A 39 4.74 -1.90 -11.18
C LYS A 39 3.21 -1.89 -11.31
N GLN A 40 2.48 -2.09 -10.22
CA GLN A 40 1.04 -2.16 -10.20
C GLN A 40 0.51 -1.80 -8.81
N ALA A 41 -0.51 -0.95 -8.75
CA ALA A 41 -1.23 -0.65 -7.52
C ALA A 41 -2.60 -1.34 -7.49
N ILE A 42 -2.94 -1.99 -6.38
CA ILE A 42 -4.28 -2.54 -6.11
C ILE A 42 -4.86 -1.78 -4.93
N TYR A 43 -6.05 -1.23 -5.08
CA TYR A 43 -6.73 -0.45 -4.05
C TYR A 43 -8.18 -0.88 -3.90
N SER A 44 -8.73 -0.73 -2.70
CA SER A 44 -10.15 -1.00 -2.46
C SER A 44 -11.02 0.18 -2.91
N PRO A 45 -12.30 -0.05 -3.24
CA PRO A 45 -13.23 1.05 -3.57
C PRO A 45 -13.38 2.10 -2.45
N ALA A 46 -13.03 1.74 -1.20
CA ALA A 46 -13.07 2.62 -0.05
C ALA A 46 -11.86 3.57 0.05
N VAL A 47 -10.82 3.40 -0.77
CA VAL A 47 -9.68 4.31 -0.78
C VAL A 47 -10.12 5.67 -1.33
N ARG A 48 -9.95 6.71 -0.50
CA ARG A 48 -10.28 8.08 -0.88
C ARG A 48 -9.42 8.57 -2.05
N LYS A 49 -9.99 9.45 -2.89
CA LYS A 49 -9.30 10.02 -4.06
C LYS A 49 -8.08 10.89 -3.70
N ASP A 50 -8.05 11.42 -2.48
CA ASP A 50 -6.94 12.21 -1.93
C ASP A 50 -5.84 11.33 -1.31
N ASN A 51 -5.95 10.00 -1.37
CA ASN A 51 -4.92 9.11 -0.87
C ASN A 51 -3.59 9.39 -1.61
N PRO A 52 -2.51 9.73 -0.89
CA PRO A 52 -1.23 10.10 -1.50
C PRO A 52 -0.63 8.97 -2.34
N GLU A 53 -0.85 7.71 -1.97
CA GLU A 53 -0.35 6.54 -2.72
C GLU A 53 -1.10 6.37 -4.04
N LEU A 54 -2.42 6.58 -4.04
CA LEU A 54 -3.25 6.53 -5.25
C LEU A 54 -2.89 7.66 -6.22
N LEU A 55 -2.68 8.88 -5.70
CA LEU A 55 -2.27 10.02 -6.52
C LEU A 55 -0.89 9.79 -7.16
N GLU A 56 0.04 9.19 -6.41
CA GLU A 56 1.36 8.86 -6.92
C GLU A 56 1.31 7.73 -7.96
N ALA A 57 0.51 6.68 -7.73
CA ALA A 57 0.31 5.60 -8.69
C ALA A 57 -0.22 6.13 -10.03
N LYS A 58 -1.25 6.98 -9.99
CA LYS A 58 -1.78 7.67 -11.17
C LYS A 58 -0.74 8.52 -11.88
N LYS A 59 0.09 9.25 -11.13
CA LYS A 59 1.17 10.08 -11.70
C LYS A 59 2.21 9.22 -12.43
N ARG A 60 2.48 8.01 -11.92
CA ARG A 60 3.41 7.04 -12.52
C ARG A 60 2.78 6.20 -13.64
N GLY A 61 1.46 6.24 -13.80
CA GLY A 61 0.73 5.43 -14.76
C GLY A 61 0.66 3.94 -14.38
N ILE A 62 0.66 3.62 -13.08
CA ILE A 62 0.56 2.26 -12.52
C ILE A 62 -0.63 2.09 -11.57
#